data_AF-A0A1X7AEB1-F1
#
_entry.id   AF-A0A1X7AEB1-F1
#
_cell.length_a   1.000
_cell.length_b   1.000
_cell.length_c   1.000
_cell.angle_alpha   90.00
_cell.angle_beta   90.00
_cell.angle_gamma   90.00
#
_symmetry.space_group_name_H-M   'P 1'
#
loop_
_entity.id
_entity.type
_entity.pdbx_description
1 polymer ?
#
loop_
_entity_poly.entity_id
_entity_poly.type
_entity_poly.pdbx_seq_one_letter_code
_entity_poly.pdbx_strand_id
1 'polypeptide(L)'
;MELVFFAAVGGLVFIVNRYADFLADQRAGAAFEQVHEVIANVSYFGKSSHPVCKQHYSETIIPFCPALTHDFKVLSLTECGHWFWFSARVYLFRVETMVVKPISLEEAREALKDDPERLKHYFPESSTDMDSKKSA
;
A
#
# COMPACT_ATOMS: atom_id res chain seq x y z
N MET A 1 -29.71 31.14 -8.21
CA MET A 1 -28.98 30.49 -9.33
C MET A 1 -27.53 30.19 -8.97
N GLU A 2 -26.81 31.06 -8.27
CA GLU A 2 -25.40 30.86 -7.92
C GLU A 2 -25.13 29.64 -7.02
N LEU A 3 -25.98 29.39 -6.02
CA LEU A 3 -25.82 28.25 -5.09
C LEU A 3 -25.95 26.88 -5.79
N VAL A 4 -26.82 26.79 -6.80
CA VAL A 4 -26.98 25.59 -7.65
C VAL A 4 -25.77 25.42 -8.55
N PHE A 5 -25.21 26.52 -9.08
CA PHE A 5 -23.99 26.50 -9.87
C PHE A 5 -22.79 26.02 -9.05
N PHE A 6 -22.60 26.55 -7.83
CA PHE A 6 -21.54 26.08 -6.94
C PHE A 6 -21.71 24.61 -6.52
N ALA A 7 -22.93 24.17 -6.26
CA ALA A 7 -23.22 22.76 -5.96
C ALA A 7 -22.92 21.85 -7.17
N ALA A 8 -23.28 22.27 -8.38
CA ALA A 8 -23.01 21.53 -9.61
C ALA A 8 -21.51 21.45 -9.91
N VAL A 9 -20.78 22.57 -9.80
CA VAL A 9 -19.32 22.62 -9.99
C VAL A 9 -18.60 21.80 -8.92
N GLY A 10 -18.98 21.95 -7.65
CA GLY A 10 -18.42 21.16 -6.55
C GLY A 10 -18.68 19.65 -6.71
N GLY A 11 -19.88 19.28 -7.14
CA GLY A 11 -20.22 17.88 -7.46
C GLY A 11 -19.40 17.32 -8.62
N LEU A 12 -19.20 18.11 -9.68
CA LEU A 12 -18.37 17.70 -10.83
C LEU A 12 -16.90 17.50 -10.41
N VAL A 13 -16.35 18.43 -9.63
CA VAL A 13 -14.98 18.31 -9.08
C VAL A 13 -14.84 17.06 -8.21
N PHE A 14 -15.83 16.76 -7.36
CA PHE A 14 -15.83 15.57 -6.52
C PHE A 14 -15.79 14.29 -7.35
N ILE A 15 -16.60 14.21 -8.42
CA ILE A 15 -16.62 13.05 -9.33
C ILE A 15 -15.28 12.89 -10.05
N VAL A 16 -14.72 13.98 -10.58
CA VAL A 16 -13.42 13.95 -11.27
C VAL A 16 -12.30 13.51 -10.33
N ASN A 17 -12.30 13.98 -9.07
CA ASN A 17 -11.31 13.57 -8.08
C ASN A 17 -11.41 12.07 -7.75
N ARG A 18 -12.63 11.56 -7.51
CA ARG A 18 -12.88 10.12 -7.31
C ARG A 18 -12.43 9.27 -8.50
N TYR A 19 -12.64 9.76 -9.72
CA TYR A 19 -12.24 9.06 -10.93
C TYR A 19 -10.71 9.05 -11.10
N ALA A 20 -10.05 10.15 -10.75
CA ALA A 20 -8.60 10.25 -10.74
C ALA A 20 -7.96 9.26 -9.75
N ASP A 21 -8.49 9.19 -8.52
CA ASP A 21 -8.03 8.23 -7.50
C ASP A 21 -8.18 6.78 -7.99
N PHE A 22 -9.32 6.46 -8.62
CA PHE A 22 -9.57 5.12 -9.17
C PHE A 22 -8.60 4.75 -10.30
N LEU A 23 -8.32 5.68 -11.21
CA LEU A 23 -7.34 5.48 -12.29
C LEU A 23 -5.93 5.29 -11.75
N ALA A 24 -5.54 6.10 -10.77
CA ALA A 24 -4.23 5.96 -10.13
C ALA A 24 -4.09 4.59 -9.47
N ASP A 25 -5.15 4.11 -8.82
CA ASP A 25 -5.15 2.80 -8.15
C ASP A 25 -5.01 1.64 -9.14
N GLN A 26 -5.73 1.69 -10.26
CA GLN A 26 -5.58 0.68 -11.33
C GLN A 26 -4.17 0.68 -11.91
N ARG A 27 -3.56 1.86 -12.10
CA ARG A 27 -2.21 1.97 -12.65
C ARG A 27 -1.15 1.45 -11.69
N ALA A 28 -1.29 1.75 -10.40
CA ALA A 28 -0.42 1.21 -9.37
C ALA A 28 -0.55 -0.32 -9.25
N GLY A 29 -1.79 -0.85 -9.31
CA GLY A 29 -2.05 -2.28 -9.33
C GLY A 29 -1.42 -2.98 -10.54
N ALA A 30 -1.58 -2.42 -11.74
CA ALA A 30 -0.93 -2.95 -12.94
C ALA A 30 0.60 -2.91 -12.87
N ALA A 31 1.17 -1.85 -12.29
CA ALA A 31 2.61 -1.75 -12.07
C ALA A 31 3.12 -2.78 -11.05
N PHE A 32 2.35 -3.03 -9.99
CA PHE A 32 2.64 -4.08 -9.02
C PHE A 32 2.64 -5.46 -9.68
N GLU A 33 1.64 -5.78 -10.52
CA GLU A 33 1.60 -7.08 -11.21
C GLU A 33 2.79 -7.28 -12.18
N GLN A 34 3.31 -6.21 -12.74
CA GLN A 34 4.43 -6.23 -13.69
C GLN A 34 5.80 -6.19 -13.00
N VAL A 35 5.85 -5.89 -11.69
CA VAL A 35 7.14 -5.78 -10.99
C VAL A 35 7.76 -7.16 -10.83
N HIS A 36 9.01 -7.25 -11.30
CA HIS A 36 9.86 -8.40 -11.12
C HIS A 36 11.27 -7.89 -10.86
N GLU A 37 11.74 -8.07 -9.63
CA GLU A 37 13.07 -7.64 -9.22
C GLU A 37 13.74 -8.76 -8.43
N VAL A 38 15.01 -9.03 -8.72
CA VAL A 38 15.78 -10.07 -8.01
C VAL A 38 16.84 -9.37 -7.17
N ILE A 39 16.72 -9.47 -5.85
CA ILE A 39 17.64 -8.83 -4.91
C ILE A 39 18.21 -9.92 -4.01
N ALA A 40 19.53 -10.00 -3.93
CA ALA A 40 20.24 -10.94 -3.06
C ALA A 40 19.75 -12.41 -3.16
N ASN A 41 19.58 -12.93 -4.38
CA ASN A 41 19.05 -14.27 -4.70
C ASN A 41 17.58 -14.53 -4.33
N VAL A 42 16.84 -13.51 -3.89
CA VAL A 42 15.39 -13.60 -3.67
C VAL A 42 14.69 -12.87 -4.81
N SER A 43 13.71 -13.54 -5.43
CA SER A 43 12.92 -12.93 -6.50
C SER A 43 11.64 -12.34 -5.92
N TYR A 44 11.49 -11.03 -6.08
CA TYR A 44 10.35 -10.25 -5.65
C TYR A 44 9.43 -10.03 -6.85
N PHE A 45 8.37 -10.82 -6.90
CA PHE A 45 7.33 -10.73 -7.91
C PHE A 45 6.06 -10.19 -7.26
N GLY A 46 5.52 -9.08 -7.76
CA GLY A 46 4.25 -8.58 -7.23
C GLY A 46 3.12 -9.59 -7.45
N LYS A 47 3.07 -10.22 -8.63
CA LYS A 47 2.01 -11.16 -9.02
C LYS A 47 1.90 -12.43 -8.16
N SER A 48 3.01 -12.96 -7.63
CA SER A 48 2.99 -14.14 -6.74
C SER A 48 3.13 -13.79 -5.26
N SER A 49 3.36 -12.53 -4.94
CA SER A 49 3.40 -12.07 -3.56
C SER A 49 2.00 -11.84 -2.98
N HIS A 50 1.86 -12.06 -1.69
CA HIS A 50 0.61 -11.83 -0.95
C HIS A 50 0.62 -10.39 -0.44
N PRO A 51 -0.23 -9.49 -0.95
CA PRO A 51 -0.33 -8.13 -0.44
C PRO A 51 -1.03 -8.14 0.92
N VAL A 52 -0.35 -7.61 1.94
CA VAL A 52 -0.79 -7.64 3.34
C VAL A 52 -1.35 -6.29 3.77
N CYS A 53 -0.68 -5.19 3.41
CA CYS A 53 -1.12 -3.84 3.74
C CYS A 53 -0.93 -2.92 2.54
N LYS A 54 -1.94 -2.08 2.25
CA LYS A 54 -1.90 -1.11 1.17
C LYS A 54 -2.10 0.28 1.75
N GLN A 55 -1.18 1.17 1.45
CA GLN A 55 -1.23 2.57 1.82
C GLN A 55 -1.25 3.39 0.53
N HIS A 56 -2.23 4.29 0.43
CA HIS A 56 -2.38 5.21 -0.70
C HIS A 56 -2.40 6.62 -0.15
N TYR A 57 -1.45 7.42 -0.61
CA TYR A 57 -1.34 8.82 -0.28
C TYR A 57 -1.53 9.63 -1.56
N SER A 58 -2.44 10.60 -1.53
CA SER A 58 -2.67 11.54 -2.62
C SER A 58 -2.19 12.92 -2.21
N GLU A 59 -1.24 13.48 -2.95
CA GLU A 59 -0.76 14.84 -2.70
C GLU A 59 -1.67 15.82 -3.45
N THR A 60 -2.61 16.41 -2.72
CA THR A 60 -3.48 17.46 -3.27
C THR A 60 -2.89 18.83 -2.95
N ILE A 61 -2.26 19.47 -3.93
CA ILE A 61 -1.61 20.78 -3.76
C ILE A 61 -2.64 21.92 -3.77
N ILE A 62 -3.76 21.76 -4.49
CA ILE A 62 -4.75 22.82 -4.70
C ILE A 62 -6.14 22.28 -4.34
N PRO A 63 -6.89 22.94 -3.44
CA PRO A 63 -8.28 22.57 -3.18
C PRO A 63 -9.07 22.68 -4.49
N PHE A 64 -9.88 21.66 -4.79
CA PHE A 64 -10.66 21.52 -6.04
C PHE A 64 -9.89 21.09 -7.30
N CYS A 65 -8.60 20.80 -7.22
CA CYS A 65 -7.90 20.07 -8.29
C CYS A 65 -7.74 18.59 -7.89
N PRO A 66 -7.88 17.65 -8.85
CA PRO A 66 -7.53 16.28 -8.59
C PRO A 66 -6.05 16.19 -8.21
N ALA A 67 -5.73 15.30 -7.27
CA ALA A 67 -4.34 15.01 -6.95
C ALA A 67 -3.63 14.55 -8.23
N LEU A 68 -2.52 15.22 -8.56
CA LEU A 68 -1.72 14.86 -9.73
C LEU A 68 -0.64 13.84 -9.37
N THR A 69 -0.28 13.77 -8.09
CA THR A 69 0.70 12.85 -7.54
C THR A 69 0.02 11.93 -6.55
N HIS A 70 0.22 10.62 -6.74
CA HIS A 70 -0.19 9.59 -5.82
C HIS A 70 0.99 8.71 -5.49
N ASP A 71 1.24 8.50 -4.20
CA ASP A 71 2.21 7.55 -3.71
C ASP A 71 1.48 6.32 -3.18
N PHE A 72 1.88 5.17 -3.70
CA PHE A 72 1.36 3.87 -3.32
C PHE A 72 2.46 3.11 -2.62
N LYS A 73 2.14 2.54 -1.47
CA LYS A 73 2.99 1.59 -0.75
C LYS A 73 2.21 0.34 -0.44
N VAL A 74 2.75 -0.81 -0.82
CA VAL A 74 2.15 -2.11 -0.55
C VAL A 74 3.17 -2.97 0.16
N LEU A 75 2.82 -3.40 1.38
CA LEU A 75 3.56 -4.40 2.13
C LEU A 75 3.15 -5.75 1.61
N SER A 76 4.12 -6.53 1.15
CA SER A 76 3.87 -7.84 0.57
C SER A 76 4.78 -8.90 1.20
N LEU A 77 4.24 -10.11 1.26
CA LEU A 77 4.95 -11.31 1.68
C LEU A 77 5.16 -12.21 0.46
N THR A 78 6.42 -12.56 0.19
CA THR A 78 6.76 -13.56 -0.84
C THR A 78 6.37 -14.97 -0.40
N GLU A 79 6.21 -15.89 -1.34
CA GLU A 79 5.98 -17.32 -1.03
C GLU A 79 7.11 -17.93 -0.20
N CYS A 80 8.33 -17.41 -0.33
CA CYS A 80 9.50 -17.81 0.44
C CYS A 80 9.54 -17.23 1.87
N GLY A 81 8.53 -16.44 2.27
CA GLY A 81 8.44 -15.84 3.61
C GLY A 81 9.26 -14.56 3.81
N HIS A 82 9.77 -13.96 2.72
CA HIS A 82 10.46 -12.66 2.78
C HIS A 82 9.48 -11.50 2.61
N TRP A 83 9.62 -10.50 3.48
CA TRP A 83 8.84 -9.26 3.45
C TRP A 83 9.50 -8.20 2.58
N PHE A 84 8.68 -7.43 1.87
CA PHE A 84 9.14 -6.29 1.11
C PHE A 84 8.07 -5.21 0.98
N TRP A 85 8.51 -3.97 0.82
CA TRP A 85 7.68 -2.87 0.38
C TRP A 85 7.79 -2.71 -1.12
N PHE A 86 6.66 -2.73 -1.80
CA PHE A 86 6.54 -2.15 -3.12
C PHE A 86 6.08 -0.69 -2.97
N SER A 87 6.86 0.24 -3.49
CA SER A 87 6.49 1.66 -3.56
C SER A 87 6.35 2.07 -5.02
N ALA A 88 5.26 2.73 -5.37
CA ALA A 88 5.05 3.29 -6.71
C ALA A 88 4.58 4.74 -6.60
N ARG A 89 5.21 5.61 -7.39
CA ARG A 89 4.79 7.00 -7.55
C ARG A 89 4.08 7.15 -8.88
N VAL A 90 2.84 7.61 -8.84
CA VAL A 90 2.02 7.91 -10.01
C VAL A 90 1.89 9.43 -10.12
N TYR A 91 2.50 10.01 -11.14
CA TYR A 91 2.35 11.42 -11.48
C TYR A 91 1.60 11.56 -12.80
N LEU A 92 0.58 12.44 -12.86
CA LEU A 92 -0.26 12.64 -14.05
C LEU A 92 -0.79 11.33 -14.65
N PHE A 93 -1.26 10.41 -13.79
CA PHE A 93 -1.76 9.06 -14.18
C PHE A 93 -0.72 8.16 -14.87
N ARG A 94 0.57 8.50 -14.78
CA ARG A 94 1.69 7.69 -15.25
C ARG A 94 2.54 7.27 -14.07
N VAL A 95 2.98 6.02 -14.08
CA VAL A 95 3.92 5.51 -13.08
C VAL A 95 5.28 6.11 -13.42
N GLU A 96 5.80 6.98 -12.56
CA GLU A 96 7.14 7.55 -12.71
C GLU A 96 8.21 6.63 -12.15
N THR A 97 7.95 6.10 -10.96
CA THR A 97 8.95 5.35 -10.20
C THR A 97 8.28 4.14 -9.57
N MET A 98 8.98 3.02 -9.62
CA MET A 98 8.68 1.81 -8.87
C MET A 98 9.93 1.39 -8.11
N VAL A 99 9.76 1.01 -6.85
CA VAL A 99 10.87 0.58 -5.98
C VAL A 99 10.41 -0.63 -5.18
N VAL A 100 11.19 -1.71 -5.23
CA VAL A 100 11.08 -2.82 -4.30
C VAL A 100 12.13 -2.65 -3.22
N LYS A 101 11.70 -2.59 -1.96
CA LYS A 101 12.60 -2.54 -0.81
C LYS A 101 12.37 -3.76 0.08
N PRO A 102 13.30 -4.72 0.12
CA PRO A 102 13.28 -5.78 1.12
C PRO A 102 13.31 -5.19 2.53
N ILE A 103 12.57 -5.78 3.46
CA ILE A 103 12.53 -5.34 4.86
C ILE A 103 12.69 -6.49 5.84
N SER A 104 13.05 -6.15 7.07
CA SER A 104 13.13 -7.10 8.18
C SER A 104 11.74 -7.47 8.71
N LEU A 105 11.68 -8.58 9.44
CA LEU A 105 10.46 -9.01 10.16
C LEU A 105 10.02 -7.97 11.21
N GLU A 106 10.96 -7.27 11.83
CA GLU A 106 10.68 -6.22 12.82
C GLU A 106 10.00 -5.01 12.17
N GLU A 107 10.52 -4.55 11.02
CA GLU A 107 9.90 -3.46 10.25
C GLU A 107 8.51 -3.86 9.73
N ALA A 108 8.32 -5.10 9.30
CA ALA A 108 7.02 -5.62 8.88
C ALA A 108 6.02 -5.68 10.04
N ARG A 109 6.48 -6.07 11.24
CA ARG A 109 5.66 -6.09 12.46
C ARG A 109 5.26 -4.68 12.90
N GLU A 110 6.19 -3.73 12.83
CA GLU A 110 5.92 -2.33 13.15
C GLU A 110 4.90 -1.72 12.17
N ALA A 111 5.01 -2.04 10.88
CA ALA A 111 4.05 -1.60 9.86
C ALA A 111 2.62 -2.12 10.05
N LEU A 112 2.45 -3.24 10.77
CA LEU A 112 1.15 -3.84 11.07
C LEU A 112 0.65 -3.52 12.49
N LYS A 113 1.38 -2.71 13.25
CA LYS A 113 1.03 -2.38 14.65
C LYS A 113 -0.36 -1.75 14.78
N ASP A 114 -0.76 -0.96 13.79
CA ASP A 114 -2.06 -0.28 13.75
C ASP A 114 -3.21 -1.21 13.30
N ASP A 115 -2.90 -2.43 12.84
CA ASP A 115 -3.86 -3.43 12.33
C ASP A 115 -3.72 -4.75 13.11
N PRO A 116 -4.25 -4.80 14.36
CA PRO A 116 -3.97 -5.88 15.32
C PRO A 116 -4.48 -7.26 14.88
N GLU A 117 -5.47 -7.32 13.99
CA GLU A 117 -5.97 -8.58 13.42
C GLU A 117 -4.94 -9.19 12.46
N ARG A 118 -4.41 -8.37 11.55
CA ARG A 118 -3.36 -8.81 10.61
C ARG A 118 -2.07 -9.10 11.33
N LEU A 119 -1.71 -8.30 12.34
CA LEU A 119 -0.55 -8.55 13.19
C LEU A 119 -0.61 -9.95 13.81
N LYS A 120 -1.74 -10.32 14.43
CA LYS A 120 -1.93 -11.65 15.03
C LYS A 120 -1.90 -12.78 14.02
N HIS A 121 -2.38 -12.54 12.79
CA HIS A 121 -2.40 -13.54 11.74
C HIS A 121 -0.99 -13.88 11.23
N TYR A 122 -0.16 -12.86 10.98
CA TYR A 122 1.18 -13.04 10.40
C TYR A 122 2.28 -13.17 11.46
N PHE A 123 2.08 -12.63 12.65
CA PHE A 123 2.99 -12.69 13.79
C PHE A 123 2.24 -13.20 15.02
N PRO A 124 1.81 -14.48 15.04
CA PRO A 124 1.22 -15.06 16.23
C PRO A 124 2.26 -14.99 17.35
N GLU A 125 1.88 -14.40 18.49
CA GLU A 125 2.68 -14.51 19.71
C GLU A 125 2.75 -16.01 20.03
N SER A 126 3.93 -16.60 19.81
CA SER A 126 4.16 -18.00 20.12
C SER A 126 3.77 -18.21 21.57
N SER A 127 2.76 -19.04 21.80
CA SER A 127 2.27 -19.47 23.10
C SER A 127 3.29 -20.38 23.80
N THR A 128 4.53 -19.93 23.93
CA THR A 128 5.65 -20.67 24.53
C THR A 128 6.18 -20.00 25.80
N ASP A 129 5.43 -19.05 26.38
CA ASP A 129 5.78 -18.39 27.65
C ASP A 129 4.77 -18.67 28.79
N MET A 130 3.87 -19.65 28.63
CA MET A 130 2.89 -20.02 29.66
C MET A 130 3.19 -21.33 30.41
N ASP A 131 4.20 -22.12 30.02
CA ASP A 131 4.53 -23.39 30.70
C ASP A 131 5.75 -23.36 31.62
N SER A 132 6.54 -22.27 31.65
CA SER A 132 7.73 -22.18 32.52
C SER A 132 7.44 -21.68 33.95
N LYS A 133 6.18 -21.39 34.31
CA LYS A 133 5.79 -20.91 35.66
C LYS A 133 4.99 -21.89 36.53
N LYS A 134 4.84 -23.16 36.12
CA LYS A 134 4.10 -24.18 36.91
C LYS A 134 4.92 -25.36 37.43
N SER A 135 6.25 -25.29 37.38
CA SER A 135 7.12 -26.26 38.06
C SER A 135 8.23 -25.56 38.81
N ALA A 136 7.87 -24.99 39.96
CA ALA A 136 8.75 -24.72 41.09
C ALA A 136 7.93 -24.87 42.38
#